data_AF-A0A0H2VVK4-F1
#
_entry.id   AF-A0A0H2VVK4-F1
#
_cell.length_a   1.000
_cell.length_b   1.000
_cell.length_c   1.000
_cell.angle_alpha   90.00
_cell.angle_beta   90.00
_cell.angle_gamma   90.00
#
_symmetry.space_group_name_H-M   'P 1'
#
loop_
_entity.id
_entity.type
_entity.pdbx_description
1 polymer ?
#
loop_
_entity_poly.entity_id
_entity_poly.type
_entity_poly.pdbx_seq_one_letter_code
_entity_poly.pdbx_strand_id
1 'polypeptide(L)'
;MRQRELAATAKAFMLDRPEVSLQELTEHLRSMAEQFLTDASDDYWNGLEVATLVDEKSNLKELAATQALSLDQQKGIRLALEVLTAAQQRVDTGDTSGLIKLIDDNNLTDDSTIGDSTSILNNEQGDRPAVFTQERQSSVVFSSLVSSLLAEKVQTLKTSSYKDLSSSLNTVSRFLPEDMDLMSRSGWLAVRDSMLASEVRPSTINKLLTKAKMCLDYGLMNGQLEGRNPIERMKLTKDIDSKRRAFTDEELERLLVRVESE
;
A
#
# COMPACT_ATOMS: atom_id res chain seq x y z
N MET A 1 13.95 0.49 30.93
CA MET A 1 13.17 -0.54 30.22
C MET A 1 13.62 -0.59 28.77
N ARG A 2 13.40 0.48 27.99
CA ARG A 2 13.80 0.60 26.57
C ARG A 2 15.24 0.20 26.20
N GLN A 3 16.27 0.61 26.96
CA GLN A 3 17.65 0.18 26.65
C GLN A 3 17.89 -1.34 26.79
N ARG A 4 17.15 -2.02 27.68
CA ARG A 4 17.22 -3.48 27.83
C ARG A 4 16.53 -4.19 26.66
N GLU A 5 15.43 -3.62 26.17
CA GLU A 5 14.71 -4.11 24.98
C GLU A 5 15.56 -3.95 23.71
N LEU A 6 16.18 -2.78 23.51
CA LEU A 6 17.10 -2.56 22.39
C LEU A 6 18.30 -3.52 22.43
N ALA A 7 18.87 -3.78 23.61
CA ALA A 7 19.95 -4.75 23.77
C ALA A 7 19.49 -6.19 23.51
N ALA A 8 18.26 -6.54 23.90
CA ALA A 8 17.67 -7.85 23.62
C ALA A 8 17.42 -8.04 22.11
N THR A 9 16.87 -7.02 21.43
CA THR A 9 16.71 -7.02 19.96
C THR A 9 18.07 -7.10 19.26
N ALA A 10 19.05 -6.29 19.67
CA ALA A 10 20.39 -6.35 19.08
C ALA A 10 20.99 -7.77 19.18
N LYS A 11 20.84 -8.42 20.34
CA LYS A 11 21.30 -9.80 20.54
C LYS A 11 20.51 -10.82 19.70
N ALA A 12 19.19 -10.67 19.61
CA ALA A 12 18.33 -11.56 18.81
C ALA A 12 18.70 -11.55 17.32
N PHE A 13 19.17 -10.41 16.80
CA PHE A 13 19.60 -10.22 15.41
C PHE A 13 21.13 -10.28 15.23
N MET A 14 21.89 -10.74 16.22
CA MET A 14 23.36 -10.85 16.20
C MET A 14 24.11 -9.51 16.00
N LEU A 15 23.43 -8.38 16.22
CA LEU A 15 23.97 -7.02 16.10
C LEU A 15 24.77 -6.57 17.33
N ASP A 16 24.76 -7.33 18.41
CA ASP A 16 25.60 -7.12 19.59
C ASP A 16 27.08 -7.47 19.34
N ARG A 17 27.37 -8.20 18.26
CA ARG A 17 28.72 -8.58 17.84
C ARG A 17 29.21 -7.69 16.70
N PRO A 18 30.21 -6.82 16.91
CA PRO A 18 30.70 -5.90 15.88
C PRO A 18 31.42 -6.61 14.71
N GLU A 19 31.99 -7.79 14.97
CA GLU A 19 32.76 -8.59 14.00
C GLU A 19 31.89 -9.61 13.25
N VAL A 20 30.57 -9.56 13.40
CA VAL A 20 29.68 -10.50 12.70
C VAL A 20 29.74 -10.25 11.20
N SER A 21 29.98 -11.31 10.44
CA SER A 21 29.99 -11.20 8.98
C SER A 21 28.57 -11.08 8.43
N LEU A 22 28.43 -10.47 7.25
CA LEU A 22 27.14 -10.45 6.54
C LEU A 22 26.62 -11.87 6.28
N GLN A 23 27.50 -12.82 5.97
CA GLN A 23 27.12 -14.21 5.73
C GLN A 23 26.46 -14.85 6.95
N GLU A 24 27.05 -14.69 8.13
CA GLU A 24 26.49 -15.20 9.38
C GLU A 24 25.15 -14.51 9.73
N LEU A 25 25.04 -13.21 9.46
CA LEU A 25 23.79 -12.47 9.63
C LEU A 25 22.69 -13.00 8.70
N THR A 26 23.00 -13.19 7.43
CA THR A 26 22.05 -13.68 6.43
C THR A 26 21.62 -15.11 6.70
N GLU A 27 22.53 -15.99 7.15
CA GLU A 27 22.21 -17.36 7.51
C GLU A 27 21.30 -17.44 8.74
N HIS A 28 21.58 -16.62 9.76
CA HIS A 28 20.72 -16.48 10.93
C HIS A 28 19.32 -15.96 10.55
N LEU A 29 19.25 -14.93 9.70
CA LEU A 29 17.99 -14.38 9.21
C LEU A 29 17.20 -15.35 8.33
N ARG A 30 17.88 -16.21 7.56
CA ARG A 30 17.24 -17.31 6.81
C ARG A 30 16.60 -18.30 7.77
N SER A 31 17.34 -18.77 8.77
CA SER A 31 16.81 -19.69 9.78
C SER A 31 15.58 -19.10 10.49
N MET A 32 15.62 -17.80 10.78
CA MET A 32 14.49 -17.08 11.35
C MET A 32 13.30 -16.98 10.38
N ALA A 33 13.54 -16.71 9.10
CA ALA A 33 12.50 -16.69 8.07
C ALA A 33 11.85 -18.07 7.86
N GLU A 34 12.64 -19.15 7.92
CA GLU A 34 12.16 -20.53 7.85
C GLU A 34 11.26 -20.85 9.05
N GLN A 35 11.68 -20.51 10.27
CA GLN A 35 10.85 -20.64 11.47
C GLN A 35 9.54 -19.86 11.34
N PHE A 36 9.62 -18.60 10.90
CA PHE A 36 8.43 -17.78 10.65
C PHE A 36 7.50 -18.36 9.59
N LEU A 37 8.00 -19.20 8.68
CA LEU A 37 7.20 -19.82 7.64
C LEU A 37 6.55 -21.13 8.12
N THR A 38 7.31 -21.98 8.82
CA THR A 38 6.92 -23.36 9.13
C THR A 38 6.15 -23.52 10.43
N ASP A 39 6.33 -22.63 11.40
CA ASP A 39 5.73 -22.80 12.71
C ASP A 39 4.23 -22.48 12.70
N ALA A 40 3.43 -23.37 13.29
CA ALA A 40 1.99 -23.18 13.44
C ALA A 40 1.74 -21.92 14.29
N SER A 41 0.84 -21.04 13.83
CA SER A 41 0.60 -19.73 14.45
C SER A 41 0.18 -19.79 15.93
N ASP A 42 -0.29 -20.95 16.41
CA ASP A 42 -0.80 -21.15 17.77
C ASP A 42 0.23 -21.74 18.76
N ASP A 43 1.31 -22.40 18.31
CA ASP A 43 2.19 -23.18 19.21
C ASP A 43 3.65 -22.72 19.26
N TYR A 44 3.98 -21.56 18.69
CA TYR A 44 5.37 -21.09 18.64
C TYR A 44 5.57 -19.65 19.06
N TRP A 45 5.04 -19.26 20.21
CA TRP A 45 5.34 -17.94 20.77
C TRP A 45 5.71 -18.01 22.25
N ASN A 46 6.73 -18.81 22.57
CA ASN A 46 7.43 -18.72 23.86
C ASN A 46 8.33 -17.46 23.94
N GLY A 47 7.82 -16.30 23.53
CA GLY A 47 8.49 -15.02 23.78
C GLY A 47 8.15 -13.83 22.87
N LEU A 48 7.35 -13.99 21.82
CA LEU A 48 7.18 -12.96 20.79
C LEU A 48 5.73 -12.90 20.27
N GLU A 49 4.83 -12.20 20.98
CA GLU A 49 3.46 -11.94 20.48
C GLU A 49 3.47 -11.14 19.17
N VAL A 50 2.41 -11.15 18.37
CA VAL A 50 2.26 -10.27 17.18
C VAL A 50 2.56 -8.79 17.48
N ALA A 51 2.34 -8.34 18.72
CA ALA A 51 2.72 -7.01 19.21
C ALA A 51 4.25 -6.75 19.11
N THR A 52 5.05 -7.80 19.28
CA THR A 52 6.51 -7.70 19.35
C THR A 52 7.20 -7.65 17.98
N LEU A 53 6.59 -8.11 16.88
CA LEU A 53 7.14 -7.90 15.52
C LEU A 53 7.16 -6.41 15.16
N VAL A 54 6.14 -5.66 15.60
CA VAL A 54 6.06 -4.20 15.42
C VAL A 54 7.09 -3.50 16.31
N ASP A 55 7.23 -3.94 17.55
CA ASP A 55 8.21 -3.39 18.50
C ASP A 55 9.66 -3.68 18.07
N GLU A 56 9.96 -4.88 17.58
CA GLU A 56 11.27 -5.27 17.05
C GLU A 56 11.64 -4.47 15.80
N LYS A 57 10.70 -4.24 14.89
CA LYS A 57 10.91 -3.33 13.75
C LYS A 57 11.23 -1.91 14.22
N SER A 58 10.54 -1.42 15.24
CA SER A 58 10.82 -0.11 15.82
C SER A 58 12.21 -0.07 16.46
N ASN A 59 12.56 -1.12 17.22
CA ASN A 59 13.86 -1.25 17.89
C ASN A 59 15.01 -1.35 16.88
N LEU A 60 14.87 -2.12 15.79
CA LEU A 60 15.87 -2.22 14.73
C LEU A 60 16.10 -0.88 14.02
N LYS A 61 15.03 -0.11 13.77
CA LYS A 61 15.15 1.26 13.22
C LYS A 61 15.84 2.21 14.19
N GLU A 62 15.55 2.09 15.48
CA GLU A 62 16.21 2.88 16.52
C GLU A 62 17.69 2.51 16.64
N LEU A 63 18.04 1.22 16.61
CA LEU A 63 19.43 0.73 16.59
C LEU A 63 20.19 1.28 15.37
N ALA A 64 19.60 1.22 14.18
CA ALA A 64 20.19 1.77 12.96
C ALA A 64 20.44 3.29 13.04
N ALA A 65 19.58 4.02 13.75
CA ALA A 65 19.69 5.47 13.88
C ALA A 65 20.63 5.93 15.01
N THR A 66 20.84 5.10 16.03
CA THR A 66 21.49 5.52 17.29
C THR A 66 22.83 4.86 17.58
N GLN A 67 23.09 3.67 17.03
CA GLN A 67 24.34 2.95 17.27
C GLN A 67 25.35 3.11 16.13
N ALA A 68 26.64 3.10 16.47
CA ALA A 68 27.71 3.00 15.50
C ALA A 68 27.82 1.54 15.03
N LEU A 69 27.32 1.28 13.82
CA LEU A 69 27.22 -0.06 13.24
C LEU A 69 28.15 -0.21 12.04
N SER A 70 28.68 -1.41 11.82
CA SER A 70 29.46 -1.73 10.62
C SER A 70 28.55 -1.76 9.38
N LEU A 71 29.16 -1.65 8.19
CA LEU A 71 28.42 -1.76 6.92
C LEU A 71 27.64 -3.07 6.83
N ASP A 72 28.24 -4.16 7.30
CA ASP A 72 27.62 -5.49 7.29
C ASP A 72 26.47 -5.58 8.29
N GLN A 73 26.60 -4.97 9.47
CA GLN A 73 25.50 -4.85 10.43
C GLN A 73 24.35 -3.99 9.88
N GLN A 74 24.63 -2.91 9.15
CA GLN A 74 23.59 -2.11 8.49
C GLN A 74 22.86 -2.89 7.39
N LYS A 75 23.59 -3.66 6.57
CA LYS A 75 23.00 -4.57 5.58
C LYS A 75 22.16 -5.66 6.26
N GLY A 76 22.64 -6.20 7.37
CA GLY A 76 21.90 -7.16 8.20
C GLY A 76 20.61 -6.59 8.77
N ILE A 77 20.62 -5.35 9.28
CA ILE A 77 19.40 -4.69 9.77
C ILE A 77 18.37 -4.52 8.66
N ARG A 78 18.80 -4.14 7.45
CA ARG A 78 17.89 -4.04 6.30
C ARG A 78 17.21 -5.39 6.02
N LEU A 79 18.00 -6.46 5.93
CA LEU A 79 17.47 -7.82 5.70
C LEU A 79 16.55 -8.27 6.84
N ALA A 80 16.90 -7.97 8.10
CA ALA A 80 16.07 -8.27 9.26
C ALA A 80 14.70 -7.58 9.18
N LEU A 81 14.65 -6.32 8.75
CA LEU A 81 13.40 -5.59 8.56
C LEU A 81 12.54 -6.19 7.44
N GLU A 82 13.15 -6.70 6.38
CA GLU A 82 12.44 -7.42 5.30
C GLU A 82 11.83 -8.73 5.81
N VAL A 83 12.62 -9.55 6.53
CA VAL A 83 12.15 -10.80 7.15
C VAL A 83 10.98 -10.56 8.09
N LEU A 84 11.09 -9.57 9.00
CA LEU A 84 10.00 -9.23 9.92
C LEU A 84 8.76 -8.66 9.20
N THR A 85 8.95 -8.02 8.04
CA THR A 85 7.83 -7.51 7.23
C THR A 85 7.08 -8.65 6.57
N ALA A 86 7.81 -9.60 5.97
CA ALA A 86 7.22 -10.80 5.39
C ALA A 86 6.55 -11.69 6.45
N ALA A 87 7.14 -11.83 7.63
CA ALA A 87 6.54 -12.54 8.75
C ALA A 87 5.21 -11.93 9.19
N GLN A 88 5.15 -10.59 9.28
CA GLN A 88 3.90 -9.89 9.59
C GLN A 88 2.83 -10.10 8.51
N GLN A 89 3.21 -10.08 7.23
CA GLN A 89 2.27 -10.33 6.12
C GLN A 89 1.69 -11.75 6.19
N ARG A 90 2.50 -12.75 6.53
CA ARG A 90 1.99 -14.11 6.78
C ARG A 90 0.95 -14.12 7.89
N VAL A 91 1.20 -13.43 8.99
CA VAL A 91 0.27 -13.38 10.14
C VAL A 91 -1.01 -12.61 9.81
N ASP A 92 -0.89 -11.43 9.19
CA ASP A 92 -2.03 -10.53 8.96
C ASP A 92 -2.91 -10.96 7.79
N THR A 93 -2.31 -11.50 6.73
CA THR A 93 -3.00 -11.79 5.46
C THR A 93 -2.86 -13.23 4.99
N GLY A 94 -2.09 -14.07 5.68
CA GLY A 94 -1.78 -15.44 5.24
C GLY A 94 -0.79 -15.50 4.08
N ASP A 95 -0.14 -14.38 3.72
CA ASP A 95 0.77 -14.32 2.58
C ASP A 95 2.18 -14.80 2.95
N THR A 96 2.57 -15.96 2.45
CA THR A 96 3.88 -16.58 2.70
C THR A 96 4.92 -16.25 1.63
N SER A 97 4.53 -15.56 0.55
CA SER A 97 5.38 -15.36 -0.63
C SER A 97 6.65 -14.59 -0.32
N GLY A 98 6.58 -13.57 0.54
CA GLY A 98 7.73 -12.78 0.96
C GLY A 98 8.77 -13.60 1.73
N LEU A 99 8.34 -14.52 2.60
CA LEU A 99 9.24 -15.38 3.37
C LEU A 99 9.90 -16.42 2.45
N ILE A 100 9.13 -17.05 1.56
CA ILE A 100 9.65 -18.01 0.58
C ILE A 100 10.71 -17.36 -0.30
N LYS A 101 10.41 -16.16 -0.82
CA LYS A 101 11.36 -15.41 -1.65
C LYS A 101 12.65 -15.09 -0.91
N LEU A 102 12.58 -14.69 0.36
CA LEU A 102 13.78 -14.39 1.16
C LEU A 102 14.60 -15.65 1.46
N ILE A 103 13.97 -16.82 1.57
CA ILE A 103 14.68 -18.10 1.76
C ILE A 103 15.39 -18.49 0.46
N ASP A 104 14.71 -18.36 -0.68
CA ASP A 104 15.20 -18.75 -2.00
C ASP A 104 16.27 -17.79 -2.57
N ASP A 105 16.08 -16.48 -2.42
CA ASP A 105 16.95 -15.43 -3.02
C ASP A 105 18.28 -15.25 -2.28
N ASN A 106 18.39 -15.67 -1.01
CA ASN A 106 19.61 -15.52 -0.21
C ASN A 106 20.77 -16.44 -0.65
N ASN A 107 20.66 -17.13 -1.79
CA ASN A 107 21.74 -17.88 -2.43
C ASN A 107 22.70 -17.01 -3.28
N LEU A 108 22.43 -15.71 -3.44
CA LEU A 108 23.29 -14.80 -4.19
C LEU A 108 24.11 -13.92 -3.25
N THR A 109 25.13 -14.51 -2.63
CA THR A 109 26.29 -13.72 -2.20
C THR A 109 26.94 -13.13 -3.45
N ASP A 110 26.92 -11.80 -3.54
CA ASP A 110 27.76 -10.94 -4.37
C ASP A 110 28.42 -11.64 -5.58
N ASP A 111 27.71 -11.67 -6.70
CA ASP A 111 28.39 -11.39 -7.95
C ASP A 111 27.54 -10.45 -8.80
N SER A 112 27.96 -9.18 -8.82
CA SER A 112 27.60 -8.27 -9.90
C SER A 112 28.24 -8.79 -11.19
N THR A 113 27.55 -9.68 -11.89
CA THR A 113 27.78 -9.83 -13.33
C THR A 113 26.59 -9.23 -14.07
N ILE A 114 26.79 -7.97 -14.44
CA ILE A 114 26.14 -7.36 -15.59
C ILE A 114 26.27 -8.34 -16.76
N GLY A 115 25.13 -8.87 -17.21
CA GLY A 115 24.97 -9.51 -18.51
C GLY A 115 25.13 -11.02 -18.52
N ASP A 116 24.07 -11.77 -18.20
CA ASP A 116 23.76 -13.01 -18.93
C ASP A 116 22.37 -13.60 -18.60
N SER A 117 21.28 -12.88 -18.89
CA SER A 117 19.92 -13.48 -18.74
C SER A 117 18.92 -13.16 -19.84
N THR A 118 19.37 -12.64 -20.99
CA THR A 118 18.53 -12.52 -22.20
C THR A 118 18.65 -13.72 -23.14
N SER A 119 19.29 -14.82 -22.75
CA SER A 119 19.55 -15.94 -23.66
C SER A 119 18.39 -16.92 -23.87
N ILE A 120 17.26 -16.79 -23.16
CA ILE A 120 16.20 -17.82 -23.19
C ILE A 120 14.91 -17.39 -23.94
N LEU A 121 14.76 -16.15 -24.41
CA LEU A 121 13.54 -15.74 -25.15
C LEU A 121 13.81 -14.95 -26.45
N ASN A 122 14.87 -15.28 -27.19
CA ASN A 122 15.14 -14.72 -28.52
C ASN A 122 14.64 -15.61 -29.68
N ASN A 123 13.45 -16.17 -29.56
CA ASN A 123 12.76 -16.66 -30.75
C ASN A 123 11.26 -16.40 -30.60
N GLU A 124 10.71 -15.72 -31.60
CA GLU A 124 9.28 -15.40 -31.78
C GLU A 124 8.72 -14.14 -31.11
N GLN A 125 9.34 -12.97 -31.35
CA GLN A 125 8.50 -11.82 -31.75
C GLN A 125 9.29 -10.76 -32.51
N GLY A 126 8.70 -10.35 -33.64
CA GLY A 126 9.29 -9.46 -34.61
C GLY A 126 9.67 -8.09 -34.08
N ASP A 127 10.78 -7.63 -34.63
CA ASP A 127 11.34 -6.28 -34.71
C ASP A 127 10.40 -5.12 -34.29
N ARG A 128 10.64 -4.56 -33.11
CA ARG A 128 10.33 -3.16 -32.78
C ARG A 128 11.42 -2.57 -31.88
N PRO A 129 11.88 -1.33 -32.15
CA PRO A 129 13.06 -0.79 -31.51
C PRO A 129 12.81 -0.39 -30.06
N ALA A 130 13.82 -0.63 -29.23
CA ALA A 130 13.93 -0.12 -27.88
C ALA A 130 14.11 1.41 -27.90
N VAL A 131 13.09 2.13 -27.41
CA VAL A 131 13.24 3.49 -26.89
C VAL A 131 12.77 3.45 -25.44
N PHE A 132 13.74 3.48 -24.54
CA PHE A 132 13.50 3.68 -23.11
C PHE A 132 13.07 5.13 -22.88
N THR A 133 12.00 5.27 -22.11
CA THR A 133 11.58 6.44 -21.31
C THR A 133 11.27 7.75 -22.04
N GLN A 134 9.98 8.08 -22.13
CA GLN A 134 9.27 8.87 -21.11
C GLN A 134 8.00 9.44 -21.74
N GLU A 135 6.95 8.62 -21.88
CA GLU A 135 5.61 9.09 -22.25
C GLU A 135 4.61 7.99 -21.87
N ARG A 136 4.52 7.67 -20.58
CA ARG A 136 3.52 6.71 -20.09
C ARG A 136 2.22 7.48 -19.84
N GLN A 137 1.33 7.38 -20.82
CA GLN A 137 -0.05 7.86 -20.82
C GLN A 137 -0.73 7.64 -19.46
N SER A 138 -0.89 8.72 -18.69
CA SER A 138 -1.36 8.64 -17.31
C SER A 138 -2.85 8.26 -17.19
N SER A 139 -3.64 8.55 -18.23
CA SER A 139 -5.04 8.12 -18.39
C SER A 139 -5.19 6.58 -18.35
N VAL A 140 -4.20 5.85 -18.89
CA VAL A 140 -4.20 4.38 -18.90
C VAL A 140 -3.90 3.81 -17.51
N VAL A 141 -3.17 4.55 -16.66
CA VAL A 141 -2.80 4.10 -15.32
C VAL A 141 -3.99 4.16 -14.37
N PHE A 142 -4.73 5.28 -14.33
CA PHE A 142 -5.88 5.41 -13.42
C PHE A 142 -7.03 4.47 -13.79
N SER A 143 -7.38 4.38 -15.07
CA SER A 143 -8.43 3.49 -15.55
C SER A 143 -8.12 2.01 -15.32
N SER A 144 -6.84 1.62 -15.47
CA SER A 144 -6.35 0.29 -15.12
C SER A 144 -6.51 0.00 -13.63
N LEU A 145 -6.07 0.92 -12.75
CA LEU A 145 -6.22 0.78 -11.29
C LEU A 145 -7.68 0.65 -10.87
N VAL A 146 -8.56 1.46 -11.45
CA VAL A 146 -10.01 1.38 -11.20
C VAL A 146 -10.55 0.02 -11.62
N SER A 147 -10.14 -0.50 -12.78
CA SER A 147 -10.59 -1.79 -13.29
C SER A 147 -10.15 -2.94 -12.38
N SER A 148 -8.88 -2.97 -11.96
CA SER A 148 -8.35 -3.96 -11.02
C SER A 148 -9.08 -3.91 -9.67
N LEU A 149 -9.27 -2.71 -9.12
CA LEU A 149 -10.01 -2.52 -7.88
C LEU A 149 -11.45 -3.02 -7.99
N LEU A 150 -12.16 -2.67 -9.07
CA LEU A 150 -13.56 -3.10 -9.24
C LEU A 150 -13.68 -4.61 -9.44
N ALA A 151 -12.75 -5.23 -10.16
CA ALA A 151 -12.70 -6.69 -10.34
C ALA A 151 -12.55 -7.43 -9.01
N GLU A 152 -11.82 -6.85 -8.05
CA GLU A 152 -11.73 -7.41 -6.70
C GLU A 152 -12.99 -7.10 -5.86
N LYS A 153 -13.45 -5.85 -5.87
CA LYS A 153 -14.56 -5.40 -5.01
C LYS A 153 -15.93 -5.94 -5.44
N VAL A 154 -16.08 -6.48 -6.65
CA VAL A 154 -17.33 -7.13 -7.07
C VAL A 154 -17.69 -8.34 -6.22
N GLN A 155 -16.69 -9.03 -5.64
CA GLN A 155 -16.89 -10.22 -4.83
C GLN A 155 -17.26 -9.90 -3.38
N THR A 156 -16.87 -8.71 -2.89
CA THR A 156 -16.95 -8.35 -1.46
C THR A 156 -18.00 -7.28 -1.14
N LEU A 157 -18.39 -6.47 -2.13
CA LEU A 157 -19.38 -5.40 -1.94
C LEU A 157 -20.79 -5.82 -2.38
N LYS A 158 -21.79 -5.33 -1.64
CA LYS A 158 -23.19 -5.34 -2.10
C LYS A 158 -23.32 -4.57 -3.41
N THR A 159 -24.25 -4.98 -4.27
CA THR A 159 -24.49 -4.40 -5.61
C THR A 159 -24.65 -2.88 -5.61
N SER A 160 -25.34 -2.32 -4.62
CA SER A 160 -25.52 -0.86 -4.49
C SER A 160 -24.20 -0.14 -4.19
N SER A 161 -23.40 -0.65 -3.25
CA SER A 161 -22.09 -0.10 -2.89
C SER A 161 -21.07 -0.23 -4.03
N TYR A 162 -21.11 -1.34 -4.78
CA TYR A 162 -20.30 -1.53 -5.97
C TYR A 162 -20.64 -0.50 -7.05
N LYS A 163 -21.94 -0.31 -7.36
CA LYS A 163 -22.40 0.70 -8.32
C LYS A 163 -22.02 2.11 -7.88
N ASP A 164 -22.12 2.41 -6.59
CA ASP A 164 -21.69 3.69 -6.01
C ASP A 164 -20.19 3.94 -6.20
N LEU A 165 -19.37 2.92 -5.92
CA LEU A 165 -17.92 2.99 -6.08
C LEU A 165 -17.52 3.20 -7.55
N SER A 166 -18.05 2.36 -8.45
CA SER A 166 -17.78 2.44 -9.89
C SER A 166 -18.20 3.80 -10.46
N SER A 167 -19.42 4.26 -10.16
CA SER A 167 -19.92 5.56 -10.61
C SER A 167 -19.08 6.73 -10.07
N SER A 168 -18.66 6.66 -8.81
CA SER A 168 -17.82 7.70 -8.20
C SER A 168 -16.44 7.77 -8.88
N LEU A 169 -15.77 6.62 -9.08
CA LEU A 169 -14.45 6.59 -9.72
C LEU A 169 -14.51 7.02 -11.20
N ASN A 170 -15.56 6.62 -11.93
CA ASN A 170 -15.82 7.09 -13.29
C ASN A 170 -16.16 8.58 -13.36
N THR A 171 -16.70 9.16 -12.28
CA THR A 171 -16.89 10.61 -12.20
C THR A 171 -15.54 11.29 -12.00
N VAL A 172 -14.68 10.77 -11.12
CA VAL A 172 -13.33 11.30 -10.89
C VAL A 172 -12.50 11.30 -12.16
N SER A 173 -12.55 10.22 -12.96
CA SER A 173 -11.78 10.10 -14.21
C SER A 173 -12.09 11.21 -15.22
N ARG A 174 -13.30 11.79 -15.20
CA ARG A 174 -13.66 12.91 -16.10
C ARG A 174 -12.97 14.22 -15.75
N PHE A 175 -12.49 14.37 -14.52
CA PHE A 175 -11.80 15.58 -14.05
C PHE A 175 -10.28 15.41 -14.03
N LEU A 176 -9.77 14.21 -14.29
CA LEU A 176 -8.33 13.92 -14.35
C LEU A 176 -7.77 14.36 -15.72
N PRO A 177 -6.71 15.20 -15.75
CA PRO A 177 -5.95 15.46 -16.97
C PRO A 177 -5.31 14.18 -17.52
N GLU A 178 -5.19 14.06 -18.84
CA GLU A 178 -4.71 12.83 -19.50
C GLU A 178 -3.24 12.48 -19.22
N ASP A 179 -2.44 13.46 -18.81
CA ASP A 179 -1.01 13.40 -18.53
C ASP A 179 -0.67 13.64 -17.03
N MET A 180 -1.68 13.73 -16.17
CA MET A 180 -1.47 13.96 -14.74
C MET A 180 -0.78 12.77 -14.06
N ASP A 181 0.32 13.06 -13.36
CA ASP A 181 0.89 12.14 -12.37
C ASP A 181 -0.08 11.92 -11.19
N LEU A 182 -0.54 10.67 -11.04
CA LEU A 182 -1.45 10.25 -9.98
C LEU A 182 -0.86 10.39 -8.58
N MET A 183 0.47 10.44 -8.44
CA MET A 183 1.16 10.65 -7.17
C MET A 183 1.42 12.14 -6.88
N SER A 184 1.04 13.05 -7.79
CA SER A 184 1.18 14.49 -7.60
C SER A 184 0.06 15.08 -6.76
N ARG A 185 0.40 15.56 -5.56
CA ARG A 185 -0.52 16.32 -4.69
C ARG A 185 -1.07 17.58 -5.36
N SER A 186 -0.22 18.28 -6.13
CA SER A 186 -0.63 19.48 -6.86
C SER A 186 -1.64 19.17 -7.97
N GLY A 187 -1.49 18.04 -8.66
CA GLY A 187 -2.46 17.56 -9.64
C GLY A 187 -3.82 17.30 -9.01
N TRP A 188 -3.87 16.60 -7.87
CA TRP A 188 -5.13 16.36 -7.17
C TRP A 188 -5.80 17.63 -6.62
N LEU A 189 -5.02 18.66 -6.30
CA LEU A 189 -5.57 19.96 -5.92
C LEU A 189 -6.24 20.63 -7.13
N ALA A 190 -5.61 20.59 -8.29
CA ALA A 190 -6.19 21.08 -9.54
C ALA A 190 -7.47 20.32 -9.94
N VAL A 191 -7.50 18.99 -9.76
CA VAL A 191 -8.70 18.17 -9.98
C VAL A 191 -9.84 18.60 -9.05
N ARG A 192 -9.56 18.80 -7.75
CA ARG A 192 -10.55 19.29 -6.79
C ARG A 192 -11.07 20.67 -7.15
N ASP A 193 -10.18 21.56 -7.55
CA ASP A 193 -10.52 22.94 -7.89
C ASP A 193 -11.30 23.00 -9.22
N SER A 194 -11.03 22.09 -10.16
CA SER A 194 -11.84 21.87 -11.38
C SER A 194 -13.26 21.38 -11.05
N MET A 195 -13.40 20.45 -10.09
CA MET A 195 -14.74 20.03 -9.62
C MET A 195 -15.51 21.20 -8.97
N LEU A 196 -14.82 22.08 -8.22
CA LEU A 196 -15.42 23.29 -7.66
C LEU A 196 -15.85 24.27 -8.75
N ALA A 197 -15.02 24.46 -9.79
CA ALA A 197 -15.33 25.32 -10.93
C ALA A 197 -16.54 24.80 -11.73
N SER A 198 -16.73 23.48 -11.80
CA SER A 198 -17.92 22.84 -12.39
C SER A 198 -19.12 22.75 -11.45
N GLU A 199 -19.14 23.53 -10.36
CA GLU A 199 -20.23 23.62 -9.38
C GLU A 199 -20.61 22.29 -8.70
N VAL A 200 -19.68 21.33 -8.64
CA VAL A 200 -19.91 20.08 -7.89
C VAL A 200 -19.98 20.42 -6.40
N ARG A 201 -21.04 19.94 -5.72
CA ARG A 201 -21.22 20.21 -4.28
C ARG A 201 -20.00 19.73 -3.47
N PRO A 202 -19.52 20.50 -2.48
CA PRO A 202 -18.35 20.13 -1.66
C PRO A 202 -18.45 18.77 -0.97
N SER A 203 -19.64 18.38 -0.50
CA SER A 203 -19.89 17.05 0.08
C SER A 203 -19.73 15.92 -0.95
N THR A 204 -20.14 16.16 -2.19
CA THR A 204 -19.91 15.24 -3.32
C THR A 204 -18.42 15.17 -3.66
N ILE A 205 -17.72 16.30 -3.77
CA ILE A 205 -16.26 16.33 -4.00
C ILE A 205 -15.53 15.52 -2.93
N ASN A 206 -15.88 15.71 -1.66
CA ASN A 206 -15.29 14.94 -0.55
C ASN A 206 -15.53 13.44 -0.68
N LYS A 207 -16.72 13.02 -1.11
CA LYS A 207 -17.03 11.62 -1.40
C LYS A 207 -16.14 11.11 -2.54
N LEU A 208 -16.09 11.83 -3.66
CA LEU A 208 -15.29 11.46 -4.83
C LEU A 208 -13.80 11.32 -4.47
N LEU A 209 -13.22 12.29 -3.78
CA LEU A 209 -11.85 12.25 -3.28
C LEU A 209 -11.61 11.09 -2.30
N THR A 210 -12.60 10.75 -1.47
CA THR A 210 -12.49 9.58 -0.57
C THR A 210 -12.41 8.28 -1.37
N LYS A 211 -13.22 8.13 -2.42
CA LYS A 211 -13.18 6.94 -3.30
C LYS A 211 -11.90 6.89 -4.13
N ALA A 212 -11.43 8.03 -4.63
CA ALA A 212 -10.16 8.14 -5.33
C ALA A 212 -8.98 7.79 -4.40
N LYS A 213 -8.97 8.29 -3.16
CA LYS A 213 -7.98 7.93 -2.14
C LYS A 213 -7.91 6.42 -1.98
N MET A 214 -9.05 5.75 -1.82
CA MET A 214 -9.12 4.29 -1.69
C MET A 214 -8.54 3.56 -2.91
N CYS A 215 -8.74 4.08 -4.12
CA CYS A 215 -8.16 3.52 -5.34
C CYS A 215 -6.63 3.67 -5.40
N LEU A 216 -6.10 4.81 -4.96
CA LEU A 216 -4.64 4.99 -4.84
C LEU A 216 -4.05 4.15 -3.71
N ASP A 217 -4.73 4.03 -2.57
CA ASP A 217 -4.31 3.16 -1.47
C ASP A 217 -4.23 1.70 -1.94
N TYR A 218 -5.20 1.25 -2.75
CA TYR A 218 -5.16 -0.07 -3.39
C TYR A 218 -3.93 -0.23 -4.29
N GLY A 219 -3.64 0.75 -5.15
CA GLY A 219 -2.45 0.72 -6.00
C GLY A 219 -1.14 0.67 -5.20
N LEU A 220 -1.07 1.42 -4.08
CA LEU A 220 0.08 1.42 -3.17
C LEU A 220 0.25 0.07 -2.46
N MET A 221 -0.83 -0.52 -1.97
CA MET A 221 -0.81 -1.83 -1.29
C MET A 221 -0.37 -2.95 -2.22
N ASN A 222 -0.69 -2.84 -3.52
CA ASN A 222 -0.33 -3.85 -4.53
C ASN A 222 0.98 -3.54 -5.28
N GLY A 223 1.77 -2.55 -4.82
CA GLY A 223 3.03 -2.18 -5.46
C GLY A 223 2.90 -1.60 -6.88
N GLN A 224 1.70 -1.18 -7.28
CA GLN A 224 1.46 -0.55 -8.59
C GLN A 224 1.78 0.95 -8.56
N LEU A 225 1.79 1.54 -7.37
CA LEU A 225 2.16 2.92 -7.08
C LEU A 225 3.18 2.92 -5.93
N GLU A 226 3.98 3.97 -5.84
CA GLU A 226 4.99 4.13 -4.79
C GLU A 226 4.85 5.48 -4.08
N GLY A 227 5.24 5.51 -2.81
CA GLY A 227 5.25 6.73 -2.00
C GLY A 227 4.00 6.88 -1.11
N ARG A 228 3.63 8.13 -0.82
CA ARG A 228 2.50 8.46 0.06
C ARG A 228 1.29 8.88 -0.76
N ASN A 229 0.10 8.43 -0.35
CA ASN A 229 -1.13 8.83 -1.01
C ASN A 229 -1.30 10.38 -1.03
N PRO A 230 -1.33 11.00 -2.22
CA PRO A 230 -1.35 12.46 -2.35
C PRO A 230 -2.67 13.08 -1.91
N ILE A 231 -3.76 12.32 -1.83
CA ILE A 231 -5.11 12.80 -1.50
C ILE A 231 -5.32 12.98 0.02
N GLU A 232 -4.34 12.57 0.84
CA GLU A 232 -4.48 12.69 2.29
C GLU A 232 -4.72 14.12 2.75
N ARG A 233 -5.72 14.27 3.63
CA ARG A 233 -6.11 15.55 4.25
C ARG A 233 -6.52 16.64 3.25
N MET A 234 -7.08 16.26 2.10
CA MET A 234 -7.52 17.21 1.05
C MET A 234 -9.02 17.58 1.07
N LYS A 235 -9.78 17.02 2.02
CA LYS A 235 -11.23 17.27 2.11
C LYS A 235 -11.55 18.75 2.35
N LEU A 236 -12.60 19.22 1.69
CA LEU A 236 -13.20 20.53 1.92
C LEU A 236 -13.93 20.52 3.26
N THR A 237 -13.81 21.61 4.01
CA THR A 237 -14.47 21.80 5.31
C THR A 237 -15.57 22.85 5.27
N LYS A 238 -15.63 23.67 4.21
CA LYS A 238 -16.64 24.71 4.00
C LYS A 238 -17.78 24.17 3.13
N ASP A 239 -19.01 24.62 3.41
CA ASP A 239 -20.22 24.33 2.63
C ASP A 239 -20.52 22.83 2.44
N ILE A 240 -20.13 22.02 3.42
CA ILE A 240 -20.35 20.57 3.41
C ILE A 240 -21.69 20.14 4.04
N ASP A 241 -22.35 21.05 4.74
CA ASP A 241 -23.55 20.74 5.50
C ASP A 241 -24.72 20.37 4.59
N SER A 242 -25.51 19.40 5.06
CA SER A 242 -26.70 18.97 4.35
C SER A 242 -27.73 20.11 4.33
N LYS A 243 -28.10 20.56 3.12
CA LYS A 243 -29.24 21.45 2.92
C LYS A 243 -30.61 20.76 3.10
N ARG A 244 -30.63 19.43 3.29
CA ARG A 244 -31.89 18.70 3.52
C ARG A 244 -32.46 19.12 4.86
N ARG A 245 -33.74 19.50 4.86
CA ARG A 245 -34.53 19.72 6.07
C ARG A 245 -35.60 18.65 6.19
N ALA A 246 -36.07 18.44 7.42
CA ALA A 246 -37.28 17.67 7.63
C ALA A 246 -38.47 18.34 6.92
N PHE A 247 -39.42 17.52 6.49
CA PHE A 247 -40.73 18.00 6.06
C PHE A 247 -41.45 18.61 7.25
N THR A 248 -42.24 19.67 7.01
CA THR A 248 -43.15 20.20 8.03
C THR A 248 -44.44 19.39 8.04
N ASP A 249 -45.21 19.49 9.12
CA ASP A 249 -46.46 18.75 9.26
C ASP A 249 -47.46 19.14 8.16
N GLU A 250 -47.50 20.41 7.75
CA GLU A 250 -48.36 20.90 6.66
C GLU A 250 -47.90 20.41 5.27
N GLU A 251 -46.63 20.09 5.10
CA GLU A 251 -46.11 19.48 3.87
C GLU A 251 -46.47 18.00 3.80
N LEU A 252 -46.40 17.30 4.93
CA LEU A 252 -46.82 15.91 5.05
C LEU A 252 -48.32 15.75 4.84
N GLU A 253 -49.14 16.61 5.45
CA GLU A 253 -50.59 16.59 5.29
C GLU A 253 -51.01 16.80 3.83
N ARG A 254 -50.40 17.77 3.13
CA ARG A 254 -50.62 17.97 1.69
C ARG A 254 -50.21 16.77 0.85
N LEU A 255 -49.14 16.08 1.23
CA LEU A 255 -48.68 14.89 0.53
C LEU A 255 -49.66 13.71 0.72
N LEU A 256 -50.16 13.52 1.94
CA LEU A 256 -51.13 12.47 2.27
C LEU A 256 -52.44 12.66 1.52
N VAL A 257 -53.00 13.87 1.51
CA VAL A 257 -54.21 14.21 0.74
C VAL A 257 -54.04 13.92 -0.75
N ARG A 258 -52.83 14.16 -1.29
CA ARG A 258 -52.54 13.90 -2.71
C ARG A 258 -52.48 12.41 -3.01
N VAL A 259 -51.88 11.61 -2.13
CA VAL A 259 -51.79 10.14 -2.27
C VAL A 259 -53.15 9.47 -2.14
N GLU A 260 -54.04 9.99 -1.29
CA GLU A 260 -55.41 9.46 -1.13
C GLU A 260 -56.33 9.83 -2.30
N SER A 261 -55.94 10.80 -3.12
CA SER A 261 -56.69 11.26 -4.30
C SER A 261 -56.32 10.57 -5.62
N GLU A 262 -55.29 9.71 -5.61
CA GLU A 262 -54.86 8.85 -6.74
C GLU A 262 -55.33 7.41 -6.56
#